data_AF-A0A972UNI0-F1
#
_entry.id   AF-A0A972UNI0-F1
#
_cell.length_a   1.000
_cell.length_b   1.000
_cell.length_c   1.000
_cell.angle_alpha   90.00
_cell.angle_beta   90.00
_cell.angle_gamma   90.00
#
_symmetry.space_group_name_H-M   'P 1'
#
loop_
_entity.id
_entity.type
_entity.pdbx_description
1 polymer ?
#
loop_
_entity_poly.entity_id
_entity_poly.type
_entity_poly.pdbx_seq_one_letter_code
_entity_poly.pdbx_strand_id
1 'polypeptide(L)' 'MIIATAGHVDHGKTLLVKALTGVDTDRLPEEKKRNLTIDLGFAYMPIADGKVLGFVDVPGHEKFIRNMLCG' A
#
# COMPACT_ATOMS: atom_id res chain seq x y z
N MET A 1 0.09 1.95 -15.63
CA MET A 1 -1.27 2.01 -15.00
C MET A 1 -1.06 2.04 -13.50
N ILE A 2 -1.81 2.87 -12.78
CA ILE A 2 -1.69 3.00 -11.32
C ILE A 2 -2.96 2.42 -10.68
N ILE A 3 -2.78 1.62 -9.63
CA ILE A 3 -3.84 0.99 -8.83
C ILE A 3 -3.65 1.44 -7.39
N ALA A 4 -4.63 2.15 -6.83
CA ALA A 4 -4.63 2.52 -5.42
C ALA A 4 -5.47 1.51 -4.61
N THR A 5 -4.89 0.91 -3.57
CA THR A 5 -5.62 0.02 -2.66
C THR A 5 -6.20 0.84 -1.52
N ALA A 6 -7.51 0.99 -1.50
CA ALA A 6 -8.26 1.68 -0.44
C ALA A 6 -9.21 0.74 0.29
N GLY A 7 -9.53 1.05 1.55
CA GLY A 7 -10.39 0.22 2.40
C GLY A 7 -10.09 0.41 3.88
N HIS A 8 -10.95 -0.14 4.75
CA HIS A 8 -10.85 0.00 6.21
C HIS A 8 -9.53 -0.57 6.76
N VAL A 9 -9.14 -0.14 7.96
CA VAL A 9 -7.96 -0.67 8.67
C VAL A 9 -8.08 -2.20 8.83
N ASP A 10 -6.97 -2.91 8.76
CA ASP A 10 -6.86 -4.38 8.92
C ASP A 10 -7.62 -5.26 7.91
N HIS A 11 -8.11 -4.69 6.80
CA HIS A 11 -8.71 -5.46 5.70
C HIS A 11 -7.68 -6.04 4.70
N GLY A 12 -6.42 -6.18 5.09
CA GLY A 12 -5.41 -6.88 4.30
C GLY A 12 -4.91 -6.18 3.03
N LYS A 13 -5.05 -4.85 2.91
CA LYS A 13 -4.58 -4.07 1.74
C LYS A 13 -3.08 -4.26 1.46
N THR A 14 -2.26 -4.02 2.47
CA THR A 14 -0.80 -4.20 2.43
C THR A 14 -0.41 -5.64 2.12
N LEU A 15 -1.12 -6.61 2.70
CA LEU A 15 -0.92 -8.03 2.42
C LEU A 15 -1.23 -8.39 0.97
N LEU A 16 -2.29 -7.81 0.39
CA LEU A 16 -2.64 -8.00 -1.01
C LEU A 16 -1.56 -7.43 -1.93
N VAL A 17 -1.10 -6.21 -1.67
CA VAL A 17 -0.02 -5.58 -2.46
C VAL A 17 1.26 -6.42 -2.38
N LYS A 18 1.62 -6.90 -1.18
CA LYS A 18 2.78 -7.78 -0.98
C LYS A 18 2.64 -9.12 -1.70
N ALA A 19 1.45 -9.72 -1.69
CA ALA A 19 1.19 -10.97 -2.40
C ALA A 19 1.29 -10.81 -3.93
N LEU A 20 0.86 -9.67 -4.47
CA LEU A 20 0.91 -9.39 -5.91
C LEU A 20 2.31 -8.99 -6.38
N THR A 21 3.00 -8.14 -5.63
CA THR A 21 4.23 -7.47 -6.07
C THR A 21 5.50 -8.01 -5.43
N GLY A 22 5.40 -8.75 -4.33
CA GLY A 22 6.52 -9.15 -3.48
C GLY A 22 7.09 -8.01 -2.62
N VAL A 23 6.55 -6.79 -2.73
CA VAL A 23 7.04 -5.61 -2.01
C VAL A 23 6.27 -5.43 -0.71
N ASP A 24 7.01 -5.27 0.38
CA ASP A 24 6.44 -4.88 1.67
C ASP A 24 6.33 -3.35 1.73
N THR A 25 5.10 -2.83 1.73
CA THR A 25 4.83 -1.40 1.71
C THR A 25 4.95 -0.72 3.07
N ASP A 26 4.84 -1.48 4.17
CA ASP A 26 5.04 -0.99 5.53
C ASP A 26 6.55 -0.86 5.81
N ARG A 27 7.09 0.32 5.52
CA ARG A 27 8.52 0.63 5.60
C ARG A 27 8.95 1.16 6.96
N LEU A 28 8.03 1.79 7.70
CA LEU A 28 8.35 2.39 8.99
C LEU A 28 8.40 1.31 10.08
N PRO A 29 9.37 1.36 11.02
CA PRO A 29 9.40 0.46 12.16
C PRO A 29 8.11 0.51 12.99
N GLU A 30 7.46 1.67 13.05
CA GLU A 30 6.20 1.86 13.74
C GLU A 30 5.04 1.11 13.07
N GLU A 31 4.98 1.10 11.74
CA GLU A 31 3.94 0.38 10.97
C GLU A 31 3.99 -1.12 11.30
N LYS A 32 5.21 -1.69 11.29
CA LYS A 32 5.45 -3.10 11.63
C LYS A 32 5.17 -3.41 13.10
N LYS A 33 5.50 -2.50 14.01
CA LYS A 33 5.26 -2.68 15.45
C LYS A 33 3.78 -2.64 15.79
N ARG A 34 3.01 -1.85 15.06
CA ARG A 34 1.59 -1.61 15.33
C ARG A 34 0.65 -2.33 14.36
N ASN A 35 1.19 -3.07 13.39
CA ASN A 35 0.46 -3.72 12.30
C ASN A 35 -0.55 -2.78 11.62
N LEU A 36 -0.11 -1.57 11.27
CA LEU A 36 -0.96 -0.59 10.60
C LEU A 36 -0.14 0.29 9.66
N THR A 37 -0.71 0.61 8.50
CA THR A 37 -0.14 1.54 7.53
C THR A 37 -0.35 2.98 7.99
N ILE A 38 0.73 3.75 8.08
CA ILE A 38 0.73 5.15 8.55
C ILE A 38 0.86 6.09 7.35
N ASP A 39 1.73 5.76 6.41
CA ASP A 39 2.05 6.57 5.24
C ASP A 39 1.75 5.82 3.94
N LEU A 40 1.81 6.53 2.80
CA LEU A 40 1.62 5.92 1.49
C LEU A 40 2.74 4.92 1.19
N GLY A 41 2.33 3.70 0.82
CA GLY A 41 3.21 2.65 0.34
C GLY A 41 3.22 2.58 -1.18
N PHE A 42 4.37 2.26 -1.78
CA PHE A 42 4.52 2.15 -3.23
C PHE A 42 5.14 0.81 -3.62
N ALA A 43 4.54 0.16 -4.62
CA ALA A 43 5.08 -1.06 -5.20
C ALA A 43 4.90 -1.06 -6.73
N TYR A 44 5.79 -1.76 -7.42
CA TYR A 44 5.78 -1.80 -8.88
C TYR A 44 5.91 -3.24 -9.35
N MET A 45 5.05 -3.65 -10.29
CA MET A 45 5.04 -4.99 -10.86
C MET A 45 5.17 -4.90 -12.38
N PRO A 46 6.31 -5.33 -12.96
CA PRO A 46 6.43 -5.54 -14.39
C PRO A 46 5.47 -6.64 -14.86
N ILE A 47 4.86 -6.45 -16.03
CA ILE A 47 3.98 -7.46 -16.66
C ILE A 47 4.52 -7.85 -18.05
N ALA A 48 4.05 -8.99 -18.56
CA ALA A 48 4.61 -9.67 -19.73
C ALA A 48 4.63 -8.84 -21.04
N ASP A 49 3.78 -7.82 -21.16
CA ASP A 49 3.74 -6.91 -22.31
C ASP A 49 4.73 -5.73 -22.21
N GLY A 50 5.64 -5.78 -21.23
CA GLY A 50 6.67 -4.75 -20.99
C GLY A 50 6.17 -3.52 -20.24
N LYS A 51 4.88 -3.47 -19.85
CA LYS A 51 4.35 -2.39 -19.02
C LYS A 51 4.64 -2.63 -17.54
N VAL A 52 4.46 -1.57 -16.75
CA VAL A 52 4.56 -1.61 -15.28
C VAL A 52 3.22 -1.21 -14.67
N LEU A 53 2.73 -2.05 -13.75
CA LEU A 53 1.65 -1.71 -12.83
C LEU A 53 2.25 -1.07 -11.59
N GLY A 54 1.82 0.15 -11.27
CA GLY A 54 2.15 0.81 -10.01
C GLY A 54 1.02 0.60 -9.01
N PHE A 55 1.36 0.22 -7.79
CA PHE A 55 0.45 0.08 -6.67
C PHE A 55 0.73 1.18 -5.65
N VAL A 56 -0.33 1.83 -5.18
CA VAL A 56 -0.31 2.81 -4.09
C VAL A 56 -1.14 2.25 -2.94
N ASP A 57 -0.47 1.87 -1.85
CA ASP A 57 -1.12 1.38 -0.64
C ASP A 57 -1.45 2.55 0.28
N VAL A 58 -2.74 2.82 0.49
CA VAL A 58 -3.18 3.97 1.29
C VAL A 58 -3.58 3.55 2.70
N PRO A 59 -3.31 4.40 3.71
CA PRO A 59 -3.69 4.10 5.08
C PRO A 59 -5.21 4.03 5.25
N GLY A 60 -5.70 3.00 5.95
CA GLY A 60 -7.13 2.78 6.17
C GLY A 60 -7.67 3.32 7.49
N HIS A 61 -6.80 3.81 8.38
CA HIS A 61 -7.20 4.33 9.68
C HIS A 61 -7.53 5.83 9.57
N GLU A 62 -8.66 6.24 10.15
CA GLU A 62 -9.15 7.63 10.12
C GLU A 62 -8.12 8.70 10.51
N LYS A 63 -7.21 8.39 11.45
CA LYS A 63 -6.16 9.31 11.92
C LYS A 63 -5.17 9.68 10.81
N PHE A 64 -5.07 8.87 9.77
CA PHE A 64 -4.14 9.03 8.65
C PHE A 64 -4.85 9.33 7.32
N ILE A 65 -6.14 9.72 7.34
CA ILE A 65 -6.89 10.15 6.15
C ILE A 65 -6.16 11.26 5.38
N ARG A 66 -5.45 12.16 6.08
CA ARG A 66 -4.67 13.22 5.44
C ARG A 66 -3.56 12.67 4.53
N ASN A 67 -2.92 11.58 4.93
CA ASN A 67 -1.88 10.93 4.14
C ASN A 67 -2.51 10.18 2.95
N MET A 68 -3.67 9.56 3.15
CA MET A 68 -4.45 8.96 2.05
C MET A 68 -4.84 9.97 0.96
N LEU A 69 -5.17 11.22 1.32
CA LEU A 69 -5.57 12.26 0.35
C LEU A 69 -4.42 12.80 -0.51
N CYS A 70 -3.16 12.52 -0.15
CA CYS A 70 -1.98 12.96 -0.88
C CYS A 70 -1.51 11.97 -1.96
N GLY A 71 -2.07 10.75 -1.99
CA GLY A 71 -1.72 9.68 -2.92
C GLY A 71 -2.76 9.48 -4.01
#